data_AF-K0K7C9-F1
#
_entry.id   AF-K0K7C9-F1
#
_cell.length_a   1.000
_cell.length_b   1.000
_cell.length_c   1.000
_cell.angle_alpha   90.00
_cell.angle_beta   90.00
_cell.angle_gamma   90.00
#
_symmetry.space_group_name_H-M   'P 1'
#
loop_
_entity.id
_entity.type
_entity.pdbx_description
1 polymer ?
#
loop_
_entity_poly.entity_id
_entity_poly.type
_entity_poly.pdbx_seq_one_letter_code
_entity_poly.pdbx_strand_id
1 'polypeptide(L)'
;MGFEVTAGDLRAHADKVEGHSALLGQAVEAAGSAMSDDTYGRICRFLPPVFNDLEDVARDALASARTGLFAIAAKLRDTAATYETEDEAVGRGFSGIAPR
;
A
#
# COMPACT_ATOMS: atom_id res chain seq x y z
N MET A 1 13.19 -27.25 2.94
CA MET A 1 12.14 -26.76 2.02
C MET A 1 12.14 -25.26 2.12
N GLY A 2 12.58 -24.56 1.07
CA GLY A 2 12.46 -23.11 0.98
C GLY A 2 11.07 -22.74 0.49
N PHE A 3 10.51 -21.64 0.99
CA PHE A 3 9.34 -21.04 0.39
C PHE A 3 9.77 -20.39 -0.92
N GLU A 4 9.44 -21.03 -2.04
CA GLU A 4 9.64 -20.44 -3.36
C GLU A 4 8.47 -19.48 -3.61
N VAL A 5 8.79 -18.22 -3.84
CA VAL A 5 7.81 -17.17 -4.11
C VAL A 5 7.79 -16.95 -5.61
N THR A 6 6.64 -17.11 -6.26
CA THR A 6 6.54 -16.89 -7.70
C THR A 6 6.30 -15.42 -8.02
N ALA A 7 6.55 -15.00 -9.27
CA ALA A 7 6.15 -13.67 -9.75
C ALA A 7 4.63 -13.43 -9.58
N GLY A 8 3.82 -14.48 -9.71
CA GLY A 8 2.38 -14.43 -9.43
C GLY A 8 2.06 -14.13 -7.97
N ASP A 9 2.76 -14.76 -7.03
CA ASP A 9 2.58 -14.53 -5.59
C ASP A 9 2.96 -13.09 -5.20
N LEU A 10 4.04 -12.56 -5.78
CA LEU A 10 4.45 -11.18 -5.57
C LEU A 10 3.40 -10.17 -6.05
N ARG A 11 2.79 -10.41 -7.22
CA ARG A 11 1.70 -9.56 -7.71
C ARG A 11 0.46 -9.64 -6.84
N ALA A 12 0.03 -10.85 -6.48
CA ALA A 12 -1.11 -11.05 -5.61
C ALA A 12 -0.89 -10.38 -4.24
N HIS A 13 0.35 -10.36 -3.73
CA HIS A 13 0.67 -9.64 -2.52
C HIS A 13 0.67 -8.12 -2.73
N ALA A 14 1.24 -7.63 -3.84
CA ALA A 14 1.20 -6.21 -4.18
C ALA A 14 -0.23 -5.66 -4.21
N ASP A 15 -1.18 -6.42 -4.78
CA ASP A 15 -2.59 -6.03 -4.83
C ASP A 15 -3.23 -5.97 -3.44
N LYS A 16 -2.89 -6.90 -2.54
CA LYS A 16 -3.34 -6.85 -1.14
C LYS A 16 -2.77 -5.63 -0.41
N VAL A 17 -1.48 -5.34 -0.59
CA VAL A 17 -0.81 -4.19 0.01
C VAL A 17 -1.42 -2.88 -0.48
N GLU A 18 -1.69 -2.77 -1.79
CA GLU A 18 -2.37 -1.61 -2.36
C GLU A 18 -3.81 -1.48 -1.84
N GLY A 19 -4.52 -2.59 -1.67
CA GLY A 19 -5.84 -2.60 -1.02
C GLY A 19 -5.80 -2.00 0.40
N HIS A 20 -4.77 -2.32 1.20
CA HIS A 20 -4.57 -1.69 2.50
C HIS A 20 -4.24 -0.19 2.40
N SER A 21 -3.41 0.21 1.44
CA SER A 21 -3.14 1.63 1.16
C SER A 21 -4.44 2.40 0.85
N ALA A 22 -5.32 1.82 0.04
CA ALA A 22 -6.61 2.41 -0.30
C ALA A 22 -7.53 2.56 0.93
N LEU A 23 -7.57 1.55 1.81
CA LEU A 23 -8.32 1.61 3.07
C LEU A 23 -7.81 2.72 3.99
N LEU A 24 -6.49 2.90 4.10
CA LEU A 24 -5.92 4.02 4.87
C LEU A 24 -6.29 5.37 4.26
N GLY A 25 -6.31 5.48 2.93
CA GLY A 25 -6.81 6.67 2.23
C GLY A 25 -8.25 6.99 2.61
N GLN A 26 -9.14 5.99 2.60
CA GLN A 26 -10.53 6.16 3.02
C GLN A 26 -10.64 6.60 4.49
N ALA A 27 -9.79 6.07 5.37
CA ALA A 27 -9.78 6.47 6.78
C ALA A 27 -9.36 7.94 6.97
N VAL A 28 -8.38 8.43 6.22
CA VAL A 28 -7.97 9.85 6.25
C VAL A 28 -9.10 10.77 5.80
N GLU A 29 -9.75 10.44 4.67
CA GLU A 29 -10.90 11.20 4.17
C GLU A 29 -12.06 11.20 5.17
N ALA A 30 -12.36 10.03 5.75
CA ALA A 30 -13.39 9.89 6.77
C ALA A 30 -13.06 10.74 8.02
N ALA A 31 -11.81 10.73 8.49
CA ALA A 31 -11.37 11.54 9.61
C ALA A 31 -11.56 13.04 9.36
N GLY A 32 -11.25 13.52 8.14
CA GLY A 32 -11.51 14.91 7.75
C GLY A 32 -12.99 15.31 7.83
N SER A 33 -13.90 14.39 7.47
CA SER A 33 -15.34 14.64 7.54
C SER A 33 -15.94 14.49 8.94
N ALA A 34 -15.49 13.50 9.72
CA ALA A 34 -16.08 13.15 11.01
C ALA A 34 -15.56 14.02 12.16
N MET A 35 -14.38 14.63 12.00
CA MET A 35 -13.74 15.46 13.03
C MET A 35 -13.77 16.95 12.72
N SER A 36 -14.61 17.39 11.77
CA SER A 36 -14.82 18.82 11.55
C SER A 36 -15.34 19.50 12.84
N ASP A 37 -14.84 20.70 13.14
CA ASP A 37 -15.23 21.50 14.32
C ASP A 37 -16.75 21.64 14.48
N ASP A 38 -17.49 21.64 13.37
CA ASP A 38 -18.95 21.77 13.35
C ASP A 38 -19.69 20.47 13.73
N THR A 39 -18.99 19.33 13.77
CA THR A 39 -19.57 17.99 14.02
C THR A 39 -19.78 17.70 15.51
N TYR A 40 -19.07 18.39 16.40
CA TYR A 40 -19.13 18.17 17.85
C TYR A 40 -20.44 18.64 18.50
N GLY A 41 -21.34 19.26 17.73
CA GLY A 41 -22.60 19.79 18.24
C GLY A 41 -22.39 20.93 19.25
N ARG A 42 -23.50 21.45 19.78
CA ARG A 42 -23.48 22.70 20.56
C ARG A 42 -22.87 22.54 21.96
N ILE A 43 -22.96 21.34 22.54
CA ILE A 43 -22.50 21.07 23.92
C ILE A 43 -21.01 20.75 23.95
N CYS A 44 -20.47 20.05 22.95
CA CYS A 44 -19.08 19.59 22.94
C CYS A 44 -18.13 20.46 22.08
N ARG A 45 -18.56 21.66 21.67
CA ARG A 45 -17.75 22.63 20.89
C ARG A 45 -16.41 23.03 21.52
N PHE A 46 -16.22 22.80 22.82
CA PHE A 46 -14.96 23.12 23.50
C PHE A 46 -13.86 22.06 23.28
N LEU A 47 -14.20 20.89 22.74
CA LEU A 47 -13.28 19.76 22.56
C LEU A 47 -12.29 19.89 21.39
N PRO A 48 -12.62 20.45 20.21
CA PRO A 48 -11.69 20.48 19.08
C PRO A 48 -10.32 21.08 19.42
N PRO A 49 -10.20 22.22 20.13
CA PRO A 49 -8.89 22.76 20.52
C PRO A 49 -8.05 21.81 21.39
N VAL A 50 -8.66 20.83 22.06
CA VAL A 50 -7.98 19.83 22.89
C VAL A 50 -7.44 18.67 22.04
N PHE A 51 -8.08 18.37 20.91
CA PHE A 51 -7.77 17.20 20.09
C PHE A 51 -7.10 17.52 18.75
N ASN A 52 -7.22 18.74 18.23
CA ASN A 52 -6.73 19.11 16.90
C ASN A 52 -5.27 18.69 16.65
N ASP A 53 -4.36 18.93 17.60
CA ASP A 53 -2.96 18.52 17.48
C ASP A 53 -2.80 16.99 17.36
N LEU A 54 -3.56 16.24 18.15
CA LEU A 54 -3.56 14.78 18.09
C LEU A 54 -4.17 14.28 16.77
N GLU A 55 -5.25 14.92 16.32
CA GLU A 55 -5.89 14.60 15.05
C GLU A 55 -4.95 14.83 13.87
N ASP A 56 -4.19 15.91 13.88
CA ASP A 56 -3.24 16.23 12.82
C ASP A 56 -2.08 15.22 12.78
N VAL A 57 -1.52 14.86 13.96
CA VAL A 57 -0.52 13.78 14.05
C VAL A 57 -1.09 12.45 13.53
N ALA A 58 -2.35 12.13 13.86
CA ALA A 58 -3.00 10.91 13.38
C ALA A 58 -3.21 10.94 11.85
N ARG A 59 -3.66 12.07 11.30
CA ARG A 59 -3.83 12.28 9.85
C ARG A 59 -2.51 12.10 9.12
N ASP A 60 -1.44 12.72 9.60
CA ASP A 60 -0.10 12.63 9.02
C ASP A 60 0.47 11.21 9.07
N ALA A 61 0.27 10.50 10.19
CA ALA A 61 0.71 9.12 10.34
C ALA A 61 0.00 8.20 9.35
N LEU A 62 -1.33 8.34 9.19
CA LEU A 62 -2.12 7.56 8.23
C LEU A 62 -1.74 7.88 6.78
N ALA A 63 -1.53 9.16 6.44
CA ALA A 63 -1.08 9.57 5.11
C ALA A 63 0.31 9.04 4.78
N SER A 64 1.23 9.06 5.74
CA SER A 64 2.57 8.49 5.61
C SER A 64 2.52 6.97 5.43
N ALA A 65 1.69 6.28 6.21
CA ALA A 65 1.50 4.84 6.08
C ALA A 65 0.91 4.45 4.71
N ARG A 66 -0.10 5.19 4.23
CA ARG A 66 -0.66 5.01 2.87
C ARG A 66 0.43 5.11 1.80
N THR A 67 1.25 6.15 1.86
CA THR A 67 2.35 6.39 0.92
C THR A 67 3.39 5.27 0.97
N GLY A 68 3.76 4.83 2.17
CA GLY A 68 4.68 3.71 2.37
C GLY A 68 4.15 2.41 1.77
N LEU A 69 2.89 2.06 2.03
CA LEU A 69 2.27 0.85 1.45
C LEU A 69 2.18 0.92 -0.07
N PHE A 70 1.85 2.08 -0.63
CA PHE A 70 1.83 2.25 -2.09
C PHE A 70 3.22 2.02 -2.70
N ALA A 71 4.27 2.57 -2.10
CA ALA A 71 5.65 2.36 -2.53
C ALA A 71 6.09 0.88 -2.40
N ILE A 72 5.64 0.18 -1.36
CA ILE A 72 5.92 -1.26 -1.18
C ILE A 72 5.22 -2.08 -2.27
N ALA A 73 3.95 -1.80 -2.56
CA ALA A 73 3.22 -2.47 -3.65
C ALA A 73 3.92 -2.28 -5.00
N ALA A 74 4.42 -1.07 -5.29
CA ALA A 74 5.20 -0.80 -6.49
C ALA A 74 6.49 -1.66 -6.54
N LYS A 75 7.26 -1.70 -5.45
CA LYS A 75 8.48 -2.53 -5.38
C LYS A 75 8.22 -4.03 -5.55
N LEU A 76 7.10 -4.53 -5.03
CA LEU A 76 6.70 -5.93 -5.23
C LEU A 76 6.42 -6.22 -6.72
N ARG A 77 5.79 -5.28 -7.44
CA ARG A 77 5.56 -5.39 -8.89
C ARG A 77 6.86 -5.36 -9.68
N ASP A 78 7.78 -4.46 -9.32
CA ASP A 78 9.10 -4.37 -9.95
C ASP A 78 9.90 -5.67 -9.74
N THR A 79 9.82 -6.26 -8.55
CA THR A 79 10.46 -7.54 -8.24
C THR A 79 9.83 -8.67 -9.06
N ALA A 80 8.51 -8.71 -9.18
CA ALA A 80 7.81 -9.70 -10.00
C ALA A 80 8.20 -9.60 -11.48
N ALA A 81 8.31 -8.38 -12.02
CA ALA A 81 8.74 -8.15 -13.40
C ALA A 81 10.20 -8.59 -13.64
N THR A 82 11.05 -8.43 -12.63
CA THR A 82 12.44 -8.91 -12.67
C THR A 82 12.48 -10.44 -12.77
N TYR A 83 11.67 -11.14 -11.96
CA TYR A 83 11.60 -12.62 -12.01
C TYR A 83 11.21 -13.12 -13.39
N GLU A 84 10.18 -12.53 -14.00
CA GLU A 84 9.76 -12.92 -15.34
C GLU A 84 10.82 -12.63 -16.41
N THR A 85 11.49 -11.48 -16.30
CA THR A 85 12.56 -11.12 -17.24
C THR A 85 13.72 -12.12 -17.17
N GLU A 86 14.09 -12.55 -15.96
CA GLU A 86 15.13 -13.55 -15.75
C GLU A 86 14.69 -14.93 -16.26
N ASP A 87 13.46 -15.36 -15.96
CA ASP A 87 12.89 -16.62 -16.44
C ASP A 87 12.82 -16.67 -17.97
N GLU A 88 12.38 -15.59 -18.63
CA GLU A 88 12.37 -15.48 -20.10
C GLU A 88 13.78 -15.51 -20.70
N ALA A 89 14.75 -14.86 -20.06
CA ALA A 89 16.14 -14.87 -20.51
C ALA A 89 16.74 -16.29 -20.45
N VAL A 90 16.50 -17.01 -19.36
CA VAL A 90 16.92 -18.40 -19.19
C VAL A 90 16.19 -19.31 -20.20
N GLY A 91 14.88 -19.15 -20.35
CA GLY A 91 14.06 -19.92 -21.29
C GLY A 91 14.53 -19.78 -22.75
N ARG A 92 14.88 -18.57 -23.18
CA ARG A 92 15.49 -18.32 -24.51
C ARG A 92 16.83 -19.02 -24.67
N GLY A 93 17.67 -19.01 -23.62
CA GLY A 93 18.94 -19.74 -23.61
C GLY A 93 18.74 -21.24 -23.84
N PHE A 94 17.75 -21.84 -23.17
CA PHE A 94 17.42 -23.26 -23.36
C PHE A 94 16.85 -23.57 -24.75
N SER A 95 15.92 -22.74 -25.26
CA SER A 95 15.39 -22.93 -26.62
C SER A 95 16.45 -22.78 -27.70
N GLY A 96 17.51 -22.00 -27.45
CA GLY A 96 18.64 -21.85 -28.38
C GLY A 96 19.59 -23.05 -28.40
N ILE A 97 19.57 -23.90 -27.38
CA ILE A 97 20.48 -25.05 -27.21
C ILE A 97 19.79 -26.40 -27.52
N ALA A 98 18.45 -26.45 -27.55
CA ALA A 98 17.70 -27.66 -27.88
C ALA A 98 18.07 -28.18 -29.30
N PRO A 99 18.44 -29.47 -29.45
CA PRO A 99 18.82 -30.04 -30.74
C PRO A 99 17.60 -30.06 -31.67
N ARG A 100 17.84 -29.71 -32.95
CA ARG A 100 16.83 -29.73 -34.02
C ARG A 100 16.38 -31.14 -34.35
#